data_AF-A0A0K9NZ75-F1
#
_entry.id   AF-A0A0K9NZ75-F1
#
_cell.length_a   1.000
_cell.length_b   1.000
_cell.length_c   1.000
_cell.angle_alpha   90.00
_cell.angle_beta   90.00
_cell.angle_gamma   90.00
#
_symmetry.space_group_name_H-M   'P 1'
#
loop_
_entity.id
_entity.type
_entity.pdbx_description
1 polymer ?
#
loop_
_entity_poly.entity_id
_entity_poly.type
_entity_poly.pdbx_seq_one_letter_code
_entity_poly.pdbx_strand_id
1 'polypeptide(L)'
;MWKQISGAPKIHDLVKNPDILSFYIASRLPLSQTTRQELLEIHGVSYRLQRELQLLERFNIVRCKSCQTVIAKRSDMLVMSSDGPLNAYVNTHGFVSETMTFYDASHVVLNGHPIKEHSWFPGYAWTITNCEVCESHMGWLFTTSKKNLKPKHFWAIRSSQIADDACISS
;
A
#
# COMPACT_ATOMS: atom_id res chain seq x y z
N MET A 1 1.32 20.28 13.36
CA MET A 1 2.66 20.86 13.30
C MET A 1 3.65 20.03 12.45
N TRP A 2 3.49 18.70 12.27
CA TRP A 2 4.42 17.89 11.45
C TRP A 2 4.01 17.68 9.97
N LYS A 3 2.76 17.96 9.58
CA LYS A 3 2.32 17.88 8.17
C LYS A 3 2.91 18.96 7.24
N GLN A 4 3.71 19.88 7.78
CA GLN A 4 4.35 20.98 7.04
C GLN A 4 5.85 20.74 6.79
N ILE A 5 6.44 19.63 7.26
CA ILE A 5 7.90 19.43 7.23
C ILE A 5 8.37 18.49 6.10
N SER A 6 7.48 17.69 5.50
CA SER A 6 7.84 16.85 4.36
C SER A 6 6.75 16.91 3.30
N GLY A 7 6.78 17.96 2.47
CA GLY A 7 6.16 17.84 1.16
C GLY A 7 6.87 16.71 0.40
N ALA A 8 6.11 15.83 -0.26
CA ALA A 8 6.72 14.84 -1.14
C ALA A 8 7.68 15.57 -2.10
N PRO A 9 8.95 15.15 -2.20
CA PRO A 9 9.92 15.81 -3.06
C PRO A 9 9.36 15.87 -4.49
N LYS A 10 9.52 17.02 -5.16
CA LYS A 10 9.09 17.13 -6.56
C LYS A 10 9.87 16.13 -7.37
N ILE A 11 9.19 15.30 -8.16
CA ILE A 11 9.82 14.27 -9.02
C ILE A 11 10.99 14.87 -9.83
N HIS A 12 10.85 16.09 -10.33
CA HIS A 12 11.90 16.80 -11.06
C HIS A 12 13.23 16.92 -10.28
N ASP A 13 13.17 17.12 -8.96
CA ASP A 13 14.36 17.26 -8.11
C ASP A 13 15.00 15.90 -7.81
N LEU A 14 14.19 14.83 -7.80
CA LEU A 14 14.67 13.46 -7.66
C LEU A 14 15.37 12.97 -8.94
N VAL A 15 14.87 13.33 -10.13
CA VAL A 15 15.47 12.91 -11.42
C VAL A 15 16.92 13.39 -11.56
N LYS A 16 17.28 14.51 -10.94
CA LYS A 16 18.66 15.02 -10.93
C LYS A 16 19.60 14.26 -9.99
N ASN A 17 19.05 13.48 -9.06
CA ASN A 17 19.78 12.73 -8.04
C ASN A 17 19.36 11.25 -8.10
N PRO A 18 19.88 10.49 -9.09
CA PRO A 18 19.34 9.17 -9.40
C PRO A 18 19.50 8.17 -8.24
N ASP A 19 20.50 8.37 -7.37
CA ASP A 19 20.67 7.57 -6.15
C ASP A 19 19.49 7.74 -5.19
N ILE A 20 19.15 9.00 -4.84
CA ILE A 20 17.99 9.33 -4.00
C ILE A 20 16.69 8.87 -4.67
N LEU A 21 16.57 9.03 -5.99
CA LEU A 21 15.41 8.56 -6.74
C LEU A 21 15.21 7.05 -6.58
N SER A 22 16.27 6.24 -6.70
CA SER A 22 16.16 4.78 -6.58
C SER A 22 15.61 4.37 -5.22
N PHE A 23 16.19 4.87 -4.12
CA PHE A 23 15.67 4.60 -2.78
C PHE A 23 14.26 5.15 -2.56
N TYR A 24 13.94 6.31 -3.14
CA TYR A 24 12.60 6.85 -3.08
C TYR A 24 11.59 5.91 -3.76
N ILE A 25 11.87 5.44 -4.98
CA ILE A 25 11.02 4.48 -5.68
C ILE A 25 10.89 3.20 -4.85
N ALA A 26 12.00 2.59 -4.42
CA ALA A 26 12.00 1.40 -3.58
C ALA A 26 11.13 1.54 -2.32
N SER A 27 11.14 2.72 -1.68
CA SER A 27 10.31 2.99 -0.50
C SER A 27 8.80 3.05 -0.78
N ARG A 28 8.41 3.28 -2.04
CA ARG A 28 7.00 3.37 -2.49
C ARG A 28 6.49 2.06 -3.10
N LEU A 29 7.36 1.07 -3.31
CA LEU A 29 6.97 -0.21 -3.86
C LEU A 29 6.33 -1.11 -2.79
N PRO A 30 5.26 -1.84 -3.15
CA PRO A 30 4.62 -2.80 -2.26
C PRO A 30 5.39 -4.13 -2.23
N LEU A 31 6.45 -4.18 -1.43
CA LEU A 31 7.40 -5.29 -1.37
C LEU A 31 7.39 -5.96 0.01
N SER A 32 7.73 -7.25 0.09
CA SER A 32 8.08 -7.87 1.37
C SER A 32 9.33 -7.26 1.98
N GLN A 33 9.53 -7.57 3.26
CA GLN A 33 10.74 -7.20 3.99
C GLN A 33 12.00 -7.77 3.35
N THR A 34 11.96 -9.00 2.81
CA THR A 34 13.11 -9.64 2.17
C THR A 34 13.48 -8.93 0.87
N THR A 35 12.50 -8.66 0.00
CA THR A 35 12.73 -7.93 -1.26
C THR A 35 13.13 -6.48 -1.00
N ARG A 36 12.59 -5.86 0.06
CA ARG A 36 13.02 -4.52 0.50
C ARG A 36 14.48 -4.53 0.96
N GLN A 37 14.90 -5.53 1.73
CA GLN A 37 16.29 -5.70 2.15
C GLN A 37 17.22 -5.90 0.94
N GLU A 38 16.82 -6.75 -0.01
CA GLU A 38 17.55 -6.96 -1.28
C GLU A 38 17.81 -5.62 -1.99
N LEU A 39 16.77 -4.78 -2.17
CA LEU A 39 16.93 -3.46 -2.82
C LEU A 39 17.85 -2.51 -2.05
N LEU A 40 17.90 -2.59 -0.72
CA LEU A 40 18.82 -1.79 0.09
C LEU A 40 20.28 -2.23 -0.09
N GLU A 41 20.52 -3.52 -0.25
CA GLU A 41 21.85 -4.12 -0.39
C GLU A 41 22.43 -3.99 -1.81
N ILE A 42 21.61 -3.72 -2.83
CA ILE A 42 22.11 -3.51 -4.19
C ILE A 42 23.05 -2.31 -4.25
N HIS A 43 24.31 -2.59 -4.59
CA HIS A 43 25.32 -1.59 -4.88
C HIS A 43 25.22 -1.14 -6.35
N GLY A 44 24.81 0.10 -6.56
CA GLY A 44 24.74 0.73 -7.87
C GLY A 44 23.33 1.11 -8.28
N VAL A 45 23.15 2.39 -8.58
CA VAL A 45 21.84 3.00 -8.89
C VAL A 45 21.15 2.32 -10.06
N SER A 46 21.88 2.05 -11.15
CA SER A 46 21.30 1.40 -12.34
C SER A 46 20.79 0.00 -12.05
N TYR A 47 21.49 -0.78 -11.23
CA TYR A 47 21.06 -2.13 -10.85
C TYR A 47 19.82 -2.08 -9.94
N ARG A 48 19.77 -1.13 -9.01
CA ARG A 48 18.60 -0.93 -8.13
C ARG A 48 17.36 -0.56 -8.96
N LEU A 49 17.48 0.42 -9.85
CA LEU A 49 16.41 0.84 -10.75
C LEU A 49 15.95 -0.28 -11.70
N GLN A 50 16.88 -1.08 -12.24
CA GLN A 50 16.53 -2.24 -13.06
C GLN A 50 15.75 -3.29 -12.27
N ARG A 51 16.16 -3.57 -11.03
CA ARG A 51 15.43 -4.49 -10.14
C ARG A 51 14.05 -3.97 -9.79
N GLU A 52 13.93 -2.68 -9.48
CA GLU A 52 12.65 -2.00 -9.23
C GLU A 52 11.70 -2.11 -10.42
N LEU A 53 12.19 -1.92 -11.65
CA LEU A 53 11.41 -2.10 -12.87
C LEU A 53 10.91 -3.55 -13.02
N GLN A 54 11.78 -4.55 -12.83
CA GLN A 54 11.38 -5.96 -12.89
C GLN A 54 10.31 -6.31 -11.84
N LEU A 55 10.43 -5.76 -10.62
CA LEU A 55 9.45 -5.94 -9.56
C LEU A 55 8.11 -5.30 -9.94
N LEU A 56 8.14 -4.09 -10.49
CA LEU A 56 6.96 -3.41 -10.99
C LEU A 56 6.29 -4.19 -12.13
N GLU A 57 7.03 -4.71 -13.10
CA GLU A 57 6.46 -5.47 -14.23
C GLU A 57 5.74 -6.74 -13.78
N ARG A 58 6.22 -7.39 -12.71
CA ARG A 58 5.62 -8.61 -12.16
C ARG A 58 4.46 -8.34 -11.21
N PHE A 59 4.41 -7.15 -10.60
CA PHE A 59 3.36 -6.80 -9.65
C PHE A 59 2.04 -6.53 -10.37
N ASN A 60 1.20 -7.55 -10.47
CA ASN A 60 -0.11 -7.47 -11.13
C ASN A 60 -1.26 -7.97 -10.25
N ILE A 61 -1.05 -9.03 -9.49
CA ILE A 61 -2.05 -9.63 -8.60
C ILE A 61 -1.61 -9.45 -7.15
N VAL A 62 -2.55 -9.10 -6.28
CA VAL A 62 -2.34 -8.97 -4.85
C VAL A 62 -3.01 -10.14 -4.18
N ARG A 63 -2.24 -10.96 -3.45
CA ARG A 63 -2.74 -12.18 -2.79
C ARG A 63 -2.61 -12.08 -1.28
N CYS A 64 -3.48 -12.77 -0.56
CA CYS A 64 -3.33 -12.97 0.88
C CYS A 64 -2.04 -13.76 1.16
N LYS A 65 -1.20 -13.24 2.05
CA LYS A 65 0.06 -13.89 2.44
C LYS A 65 -0.17 -15.28 3.06
N SER A 66 -1.24 -15.45 3.82
CA SER A 66 -1.53 -16.68 4.57
C SER A 66 -2.07 -17.81 3.69
N CYS A 67 -2.95 -17.50 2.73
CA CYS A 67 -3.67 -18.53 1.95
C CYS A 67 -3.59 -18.35 0.43
N GLN A 68 -2.84 -17.37 -0.07
CA GLN A 68 -2.62 -17.10 -1.50
C GLN A 68 -3.88 -16.74 -2.32
N THR A 69 -5.03 -16.58 -1.66
CA THR A 69 -6.28 -16.13 -2.29
C THR A 69 -6.11 -14.72 -2.87
N VAL A 70 -6.65 -14.48 -4.07
CA VAL A 70 -6.57 -13.18 -4.74
C VAL A 70 -7.42 -12.15 -4.01
N ILE A 71 -6.79 -11.05 -3.61
CA ILE A 71 -7.41 -9.94 -2.86
C ILE A 71 -7.68 -8.75 -3.77
N ALA A 72 -6.75 -8.38 -4.66
CA ALA A 72 -6.94 -7.24 -5.56
C ALA A 72 -6.05 -7.38 -6.80
N LYS A 73 -6.23 -6.47 -7.77
CA LYS A 73 -5.34 -6.31 -8.91
C LYS A 73 -4.65 -4.96 -8.85
N ARG A 74 -3.48 -4.87 -9.48
CA ARG A 74 -2.78 -3.59 -9.66
C ARG A 74 -3.64 -2.56 -10.39
N SER A 75 -4.46 -3.00 -11.36
CA SER A 75 -5.38 -2.12 -12.09
C SER A 75 -6.36 -1.38 -11.19
N ASP A 76 -6.65 -1.94 -10.01
CA ASP A 76 -7.58 -1.37 -9.05
C ASP A 76 -6.87 -0.47 -8.03
N MET A 77 -5.54 -0.32 -8.10
CA MET A 77 -4.81 0.56 -7.20
C MET A 77 -5.29 2.01 -7.32
N LEU A 78 -5.39 2.64 -6.16
CA LEU A 78 -5.82 4.01 -5.97
C LEU A 78 -4.76 4.75 -5.19
N VAL A 79 -4.54 6.02 -5.53
CA VAL A 79 -3.66 6.92 -4.78
C VAL A 79 -4.51 7.88 -3.95
N MET A 80 -4.61 7.62 -2.64
CA MET A 80 -5.36 8.46 -1.70
C MET A 80 -4.48 9.50 -0.96
N SER A 81 -3.16 9.46 -1.17
CA SER A 81 -2.18 10.34 -0.53
C SER A 81 -1.24 10.95 -1.58
N SER A 82 -0.73 12.15 -1.33
CA SER A 82 0.30 12.78 -2.18
C SER A 82 1.61 11.98 -2.23
N ASP A 83 1.81 11.10 -1.26
CA ASP A 83 2.98 10.25 -1.09
C ASP A 83 2.92 8.94 -1.90
N GLY A 84 1.83 8.72 -2.64
CA GLY A 84 1.65 7.54 -3.49
C GLY A 84 0.66 6.51 -2.93
N PRO A 85 0.61 5.30 -3.52
CA PRO A 85 -0.38 4.28 -3.17
C PRO A 85 -0.07 3.54 -1.86
N LEU A 86 1.19 3.50 -1.42
CA LEU A 86 1.64 2.87 -0.19
C LEU A 86 1.99 3.93 0.86
N ASN A 87 1.34 3.87 2.02
CA ASN A 87 1.56 4.82 3.12
C ASN A 87 1.52 4.13 4.48
N ALA A 88 2.33 4.63 5.41
CA ALA A 88 2.32 4.20 6.80
C ALA A 88 1.36 5.06 7.63
N TYR A 89 0.45 4.42 8.34
CA TYR A 89 -0.46 5.07 9.28
C TYR A 89 -0.34 4.46 10.67
N VAL A 90 -0.55 5.27 11.70
CA VAL A 90 -0.50 4.84 13.10
C VAL A 90 -1.90 4.86 13.69
N ASN A 91 -2.26 3.82 14.44
CA ASN A 91 -3.49 3.81 15.22
C ASN A 91 -3.28 4.45 16.61
N THR A 92 -4.36 4.63 17.37
CA THR A 92 -4.31 5.24 18.71
C THR A 92 -3.48 4.48 19.74
N HIS A 93 -3.23 3.19 19.49
CA HIS A 93 -2.41 2.34 20.35
C HIS A 93 -0.94 2.31 19.91
N GLY A 94 -0.55 3.11 18.91
CA GLY A 94 0.82 3.20 18.44
C GLY A 94 1.23 2.13 17.41
N PHE A 95 0.32 1.27 16.95
CA PHE A 95 0.64 0.30 15.91
C PHE A 95 0.71 0.97 14.54
N VAL A 96 1.84 0.80 13.86
CA VAL A 96 2.07 1.28 12.50
C VAL A 96 1.59 0.23 11.50
N SER A 97 0.81 0.65 10.51
CA SER A 97 0.33 -0.16 9.40
C SER A 97 0.70 0.53 8.08
N GLU A 98 1.59 -0.09 7.32
CA GLU A 98 1.76 0.23 5.90
C GLU A 98 0.56 -0.33 5.13
N THR A 99 -0.13 0.54 4.38
CA THR A 99 -1.35 0.19 3.65
C THR A 99 -1.30 0.65 2.21
N MET A 100 -1.85 -0.19 1.34
CA MET A 100 -2.14 0.12 -0.06
C MET A 100 -3.61 0.38 -0.26
N THR A 101 -3.96 1.38 -1.07
CA THR A 101 -5.35 1.68 -1.39
C THR A 101 -5.80 1.14 -2.74
N PHE A 102 -7.02 0.59 -2.79
CA PHE A 102 -7.63 0.02 -3.99
C PHE A 102 -9.09 0.46 -4.15
N TYR A 103 -9.55 0.61 -5.38
CA TYR A 103 -10.96 0.79 -5.70
C TYR A 103 -11.78 -0.46 -5.39
N ASP A 104 -11.23 -1.64 -5.68
CA ASP A 104 -11.91 -2.92 -5.51
C ASP A 104 -11.02 -3.95 -4.79
N ALA A 105 -11.67 -4.86 -4.08
CA ALA A 105 -11.06 -6.01 -3.41
C ALA A 105 -12.01 -7.20 -3.39
N SER A 106 -11.50 -8.38 -3.69
CA SER A 106 -12.22 -9.65 -3.73
C SER A 106 -11.85 -10.56 -2.56
N HIS A 107 -12.72 -11.51 -2.23
CA HIS A 107 -12.50 -12.52 -1.18
C HIS A 107 -12.15 -11.92 0.19
N VAL A 108 -12.81 -10.81 0.51
CA VAL A 108 -12.71 -10.14 1.80
C VAL A 108 -14.10 -9.96 2.40
N VAL A 109 -14.18 -10.11 3.71
CA VAL A 109 -15.42 -9.99 4.48
C VAL A 109 -15.29 -8.88 5.51
N LEU A 110 -16.34 -8.08 5.66
CA LEU A 110 -16.39 -7.00 6.64
C LEU A 110 -16.68 -7.55 8.03
N ASN A 111 -15.97 -7.02 9.02
CA ASN A 111 -16.16 -7.33 10.43
C ASN A 111 -16.57 -6.07 11.19
N GLY A 112 -17.78 -6.10 11.76
CA GLY A 112 -18.35 -5.01 12.54
C GLY A 112 -19.01 -3.90 11.70
N HIS A 113 -19.15 -2.73 12.31
CA HIS A 113 -19.83 -1.57 11.71
C HIS A 113 -18.83 -0.47 11.31
N PRO A 114 -19.21 0.47 10.42
CA PRO A 114 -18.36 1.61 10.08
C PRO A 114 -18.11 2.58 11.24
N ILE A 115 -16.83 2.88 11.50
CA ILE A 115 -16.36 3.76 12.59
C ILE A 115 -15.68 4.99 11.99
N LYS A 116 -16.05 6.19 12.45
CA LYS A 116 -15.41 7.46 12.00
C LYS A 116 -14.23 7.87 12.87
N GLU A 117 -14.20 7.41 14.10
CA GLU A 117 -13.18 7.76 15.07
C GLU A 117 -11.80 7.34 14.58
N HIS A 118 -10.80 8.22 14.74
CA HIS A 118 -9.41 7.97 14.34
C HIS A 118 -9.20 7.53 12.87
N SER A 119 -10.14 7.88 11.99
CA SER A 119 -10.00 7.60 10.56
C SER A 119 -8.79 8.32 9.97
N TRP A 120 -7.94 7.57 9.27
CA TRP A 120 -6.77 8.11 8.56
C TRP A 120 -7.14 8.97 7.35
N PHE A 121 -8.35 8.78 6.81
CA PHE A 121 -8.87 9.50 5.65
C PHE A 121 -10.04 10.39 6.08
N PRO A 122 -9.82 11.70 6.28
CA PRO A 122 -10.84 12.62 6.77
C PRO A 122 -12.12 12.57 5.93
N GLY A 123 -13.25 12.35 6.60
CA GLY A 123 -14.55 12.26 5.94
C GLY A 123 -14.98 10.84 5.53
N TYR A 124 -14.13 9.83 5.77
CA TYR A 124 -14.47 8.42 5.63
C TYR A 124 -14.61 7.73 6.99
N ALA A 125 -15.55 6.79 7.09
CA ALA A 125 -15.61 5.79 8.15
C ALA A 125 -14.87 4.52 7.70
N TRP A 126 -14.24 3.80 8.61
CA TRP A 126 -13.55 2.55 8.35
C TRP A 126 -14.30 1.36 8.96
N THR A 127 -14.25 0.22 8.29
CA THR A 127 -14.72 -1.08 8.78
C THR A 127 -13.61 -2.09 8.61
N ILE A 128 -13.35 -2.93 9.61
CA ILE A 128 -12.33 -3.97 9.52
C ILE A 128 -12.71 -4.94 8.38
N THR A 129 -11.72 -5.38 7.61
CA THR A 129 -11.91 -6.42 6.60
C THR A 129 -10.93 -7.56 6.80
N ASN A 130 -11.44 -8.79 6.74
CA ASN A 130 -10.68 -10.02 6.88
C ASN A 130 -10.68 -10.79 5.57
N CYS A 131 -9.69 -11.65 5.37
CA CYS A 131 -9.69 -12.60 4.26
C CYS A 131 -10.86 -13.58 4.44
N GLU A 132 -11.67 -13.79 3.41
CA GLU A 132 -12.81 -14.71 3.46
C GLU A 132 -12.38 -16.16 3.74
N VAL A 133 -11.21 -16.56 3.23
CA VAL A 133 -10.73 -17.95 3.31
C VAL A 133 -10.02 -18.29 4.62
N CYS A 134 -9.13 -17.42 5.11
CA CYS A 134 -8.27 -17.72 6.27
C CYS A 134 -8.47 -16.76 7.44
N GLU A 135 -9.48 -15.89 7.36
CA GLU A 135 -9.90 -14.94 8.40
C GLU A 135 -8.83 -13.94 8.87
N SER A 136 -7.65 -13.94 8.24
CA SER A 136 -6.57 -13.01 8.54
C SER A 136 -7.05 -11.58 8.33
N HIS A 137 -6.80 -10.70 9.29
CA HIS A 137 -7.14 -9.29 9.19
C HIS A 137 -6.40 -8.65 8.01
N MET A 138 -7.09 -8.33 6.91
CA MET A 138 -6.45 -7.80 5.70
C MET A 138 -6.28 -6.29 5.75
N GLY A 139 -7.19 -5.58 6.42
CA GLY A 139 -7.13 -4.12 6.55
C GLY A 139 -8.52 -3.54 6.76
N TRP A 140 -8.89 -2.54 5.98
CA TRP A 140 -10.13 -1.80 6.18
C TRP A 140 -10.85 -1.40 4.88
N LEU A 141 -12.18 -1.40 4.92
CA LEU A 141 -13.01 -0.68 3.95
C LEU A 141 -13.26 0.74 4.45
N PHE A 142 -12.95 1.75 3.64
CA PHE A 142 -13.29 3.13 3.90
C PHE A 142 -14.53 3.51 3.10
N THR A 143 -15.55 4.08 3.75
CA THR A 143 -16.80 4.51 3.13
C THR A 143 -17.17 5.95 3.50
N THR A 144 -17.83 6.66 2.59
CA THR A 144 -18.34 8.01 2.88
C THR A 144 -19.74 8.23 2.31
N SER A 145 -20.60 8.89 3.08
CA SER A 145 -21.90 9.38 2.63
C SER A 145 -21.85 10.84 2.13
N LYS A 146 -20.69 11.52 2.25
CA LYS A 146 -20.55 12.91 1.81
C LYS A 146 -20.63 12.98 0.28
N LYS A 147 -21.50 13.84 -0.27
CA LYS A 147 -21.73 13.93 -1.72
C LYS A 147 -20.49 14.37 -2.50
N ASN A 148 -19.69 15.28 -1.94
CA ASN A 148 -18.51 15.88 -2.55
C ASN A 148 -17.24 15.03 -2.49
N LEU A 149 -17.19 13.97 -1.67
CA LEU A 149 -16.02 13.11 -1.60
C LEU A 149 -16.10 11.97 -2.62
N LYS A 150 -14.97 11.72 -3.27
CA LYS A 150 -14.74 10.60 -4.18
C LYS A 150 -13.39 9.93 -3.85
N PRO A 151 -13.30 8.60 -3.95
CA PRO A 151 -14.41 7.67 -4.27
C PRO A 151 -15.41 7.53 -3.11
N LYS A 152 -16.57 6.90 -3.34
CA LYS A 152 -17.57 6.66 -2.28
C LYS A 152 -17.13 5.59 -1.29
N HIS A 153 -16.32 4.66 -1.77
CA HIS A 153 -15.63 3.69 -0.97
C HIS A 153 -14.29 3.34 -1.61
N PHE A 154 -13.38 2.81 -0.81
CA PHE A 154 -12.13 2.21 -1.26
C PHE A 154 -11.60 1.31 -0.15
N TRP A 155 -10.72 0.38 -0.51
CA TRP A 155 -10.10 -0.55 0.40
C TRP A 155 -8.70 -0.07 0.77
N ALA A 156 -8.28 -0.26 2.02
CA ALA A 156 -6.91 -0.10 2.46
C ALA A 156 -6.41 -1.44 3.00
N ILE A 157 -5.55 -2.11 2.23
CA ILE A 157 -5.02 -3.43 2.56
C ILE A 157 -3.61 -3.30 3.14
N ARG A 158 -3.36 -3.98 4.25
CA ARG A 158 -2.06 -3.98 4.93
C ARG A 158 -1.02 -4.69 4.07
N SER A 159 0.09 -4.01 3.78
CA SER A 159 1.18 -4.59 2.96
C SER A 159 1.75 -5.86 3.59
N SER A 160 1.81 -5.92 4.92
CA SER A 160 2.31 -7.08 5.67
C SER A 160 1.46 -8.36 5.50
N GLN A 161 0.24 -8.23 4.98
CA GLN A 161 -0.70 -9.32 4.74
C GLN A 161 -0.76 -9.74 3.27
N ILE A 162 0.07 -9.14 2.43
CA ILE A 162 0.12 -9.43 1.00
C ILE A 162 1.29 -10.37 0.71
N ALA A 163 1.06 -11.36 -0.15
CA ALA A 163 2.09 -12.29 -0.60
C ALA A 163 3.09 -11.60 -1.52
N ASP A 164 4.33 -12.09 -1.49
CA ASP A 164 5.39 -11.57 -2.34
C ASP A 164 5.42 -12.35 -3.66
N ASP A 165 4.70 -11.85 -4.67
CA ASP A 165 4.72 -12.44 -6.02
C ASP A 165 6.11 -12.33 -6.68
N ALA A 166 7.01 -11.51 -6.12
CA ALA A 166 8.40 -11.35 -6.57
C ALA A 166 9.28 -12.60 -6.37
N CYS A 167 8.88 -13.52 -5.49
CA CYS A 167 9.61 -14.76 -5.20
C CYS A 167 9.12 -15.98 -6.00
N ILE A 168 8.04 -15.85 -6.79
CA ILE A 168 7.59 -16.95 -7.64
C ILE A 168 8.46 -16.95 -8.90
N SER A 169 9.62 -17.60 -8.80
CA SER A 169 10.32 -18.12 -9.97
C SER A 169 9.42 -19.18 -10.60
N SER A 170 8.90 -18.89 -11.79
CA SER A 170 8.49 -19.91 -12.75
C SER A 170 9.66 -20.82 -13.09
#